data_AF-A0A0S8G7K7-F1
#
_entry.id   AF-A0A0S8G7K7-F1
#
_cell.length_a   1.000
_cell.length_b   1.000
_cell.length_c   1.000
_cell.angle_alpha   90.00
_cell.angle_beta   90.00
_cell.angle_gamma   90.00
#
_symmetry.space_group_name_H-M   'P 1'
#
loop_
_entity.id
_entity.type
_entity.pdbx_description
1 polymer ?
#
loop_
_entity_poly.entity_id
_entity_poly.type
_entity_poly.pdbx_seq_one_letter_code
_entity_poly.pdbx_strand_id
1 'polypeptide(L)'
;MQNPFETTIESKVQRNGPMEELTFLFGKFGWETRLCDLTEKQVISLIYGIQEANKIEDEHDLATIERTYVESTGTWPATSIPF
;
A
#
# COMPACT_ATOMS: atom_id res chain seq x y z
N MET A 1 -27.14 -3.43 -20.75
CA MET A 1 -27.15 -3.54 -19.28
C MET A 1 -25.80 -3.05 -18.79
N GLN A 2 -25.74 -1.82 -18.28
CA GLN A 2 -24.51 -1.29 -17.68
C GLN A 2 -24.28 -1.95 -16.32
N ASN A 3 -23.02 -2.23 -16.01
CA ASN A 3 -22.61 -2.88 -14.78
C ASN A 3 -22.90 -1.93 -13.60
N PRO A 4 -23.64 -2.33 -12.55
CA PRO A 4 -23.96 -1.46 -11.42
C PRO A 4 -22.72 -0.97 -10.63
N PHE A 5 -21.52 -1.49 -10.89
CA PHE A 5 -20.27 -0.95 -10.36
C PHE A 5 -19.74 0.29 -11.09
N GLU A 6 -20.31 0.70 -12.23
CA GLU A 6 -19.85 1.85 -13.02
C GLU A 6 -20.46 3.20 -12.60
N THR A 7 -21.35 3.22 -11.60
CA THR A 7 -22.03 4.45 -11.21
C THR A 7 -21.49 4.97 -9.88
N THR A 8 -20.73 6.05 -9.97
CA THR A 8 -20.30 6.94 -8.87
C THR A 8 -18.89 6.68 -8.32
N ILE A 9 -17.85 6.87 -9.14
CA ILE A 9 -16.60 7.42 -8.61
C ILE A 9 -16.82 8.94 -8.56
N GLU A 10 -17.33 9.41 -7.42
CA GLU A 10 -17.38 10.84 -7.10
C GLU A 10 -16.00 11.44 -7.33
N SER A 11 -15.97 12.65 -7.90
CA SER A 11 -14.82 13.51 -8.17
C SER A 11 -13.49 12.95 -7.67
N LYS A 12 -12.51 12.70 -8.58
CA LYS A 12 -11.11 12.43 -8.20
C LYS A 12 -10.69 13.43 -7.13
N VAL A 13 -10.70 13.01 -5.86
CA VAL A 13 -10.20 13.84 -4.77
C VAL A 13 -8.71 13.90 -5.04
N GLN A 14 -8.24 15.09 -5.40
CA GLN A 14 -6.84 15.33 -5.66
C GLN A 14 -6.12 15.25 -4.30
N ARG A 15 -5.61 14.05 -3.98
CA ARG A 15 -4.71 13.84 -2.85
C ARG A 15 -3.33 14.26 -3.34
N ASN A 16 -2.74 15.25 -2.67
CA ASN A 16 -1.55 15.97 -3.10
C ASN A 16 -0.27 15.20 -2.83
N GLY A 17 -0.37 13.93 -2.44
CA GLY A 17 0.76 13.05 -2.53
C GLY A 17 0.53 11.65 -1.95
N PRO A 18 1.47 10.76 -2.26
CA PRO A 18 1.72 9.51 -1.57
C PRO A 18 1.22 9.30 -0.14
N MET A 19 1.76 10.10 0.78
CA MET A 19 1.51 9.95 2.21
C MET A 19 0.07 10.34 2.57
N GLU A 20 -0.56 11.20 1.77
CA GLU A 20 -1.97 11.56 1.95
C GLU A 20 -2.90 10.41 1.53
N GLU A 21 -2.54 9.65 0.48
CA GLU A 21 -3.27 8.42 0.11
C GLU A 21 -3.16 7.37 1.22
N LEU A 22 -1.96 7.14 1.75
CA LEU A 22 -1.76 6.21 2.86
C LEU A 22 -2.53 6.66 4.11
N THR A 23 -2.49 7.95 4.45
CA THR A 23 -3.26 8.51 5.56
C THR A 23 -4.76 8.30 5.38
N PHE A 24 -5.26 8.45 4.15
CA PHE A 24 -6.66 8.15 3.82
C PHE A 24 -6.99 6.67 4.02
N LEU A 25 -6.16 5.75 3.51
CA LEU A 25 -6.36 4.30 3.66
C LEU A 25 -6.34 3.87 5.14
N PHE A 26 -5.36 4.33 5.92
CA PHE A 26 -5.30 4.05 7.36
C PHE A 26 -6.50 4.63 8.10
N GLY A 27 -6.95 5.84 7.76
CA GLY A 27 -8.17 6.42 8.31
C GLY A 27 -9.44 5.61 7.98
N LYS A 28 -9.50 4.96 6.81
CA LYS A 28 -10.62 4.10 6.41
C LYS A 28 -10.58 2.73 7.07
N PHE A 29 -9.40 2.17 7.31
CA PHE A 29 -9.24 0.85 7.93
C PHE A 29 -9.29 0.91 9.45
N GLY A 30 -9.07 2.11 10.02
CA GLY A 30 -8.97 2.34 11.44
C GLY A 30 -7.51 2.26 11.89
N TRP A 31 -7.00 3.34 12.46
CA TRP A 31 -5.61 3.45 12.92
C TRP A 31 -5.22 2.41 13.98
N GLU A 32 -6.20 1.96 14.77
CA GLU A 32 -6.01 0.96 15.83
C GLU A 32 -6.12 -0.49 15.31
N THR A 33 -6.47 -0.67 14.03
CA THR A 33 -6.62 -2.00 13.43
C THR A 33 -5.25 -2.62 13.23
N ARG A 34 -5.03 -3.79 13.85
CA ARG A 34 -3.77 -4.53 13.66
C ARG A 34 -3.70 -5.04 12.22
N LEU A 35 -2.49 -5.08 11.65
CA LEU A 35 -2.27 -5.61 10.30
C LEU A 35 -2.84 -7.03 10.11
N CYS A 36 -2.75 -7.88 11.14
CA CYS A 36 -3.28 -9.25 11.10
C CYS A 36 -4.81 -9.34 11.14
N ASP A 37 -5.50 -8.26 11.48
CA ASP A 37 -6.97 -8.19 11.50
C ASP A 37 -7.53 -7.61 10.20
N LEU A 38 -6.67 -7.18 9.27
CA LEU A 38 -7.09 -6.68 7.96
C LEU A 38 -7.60 -7.81 7.08
N THR A 39 -8.68 -7.53 6.34
CA THR A 39 -9.12 -8.42 5.25
C THR A 39 -8.13 -8.39 4.10
N GLU A 40 -8.09 -9.46 3.31
CA GLU A 40 -7.25 -9.56 2.12
C GLU A 40 -7.42 -8.35 1.17
N LYS A 41 -8.66 -7.88 0.98
CA LYS A 41 -8.95 -6.69 0.15
C LYS A 41 -8.34 -5.40 0.70
N GLN A 42 -8.33 -5.25 2.02
CA GLN A 42 -7.70 -4.09 2.68
C GLN A 42 -6.18 -4.17 2.57
N VAL A 43 -5.60 -5.37 2.71
CA VAL A 43 -4.16 -5.59 2.49
C VAL A 43 -3.76 -5.24 1.06
N ILE A 44 -4.49 -5.72 0.05
CA ILE A 44 -4.24 -5.38 -1.36
C ILE A 44 -4.32 -3.87 -1.60
N SER A 45 -5.32 -3.20 -1.00
CA SER A 45 -5.47 -1.74 -1.12
C SER A 45 -4.31 -0.98 -0.46
N LEU A 46 -3.79 -1.47 0.67
CA LEU A 46 -2.60 -0.93 1.33
C LEU A 46 -1.36 -1.09 0.47
N ILE A 47 -1.14 -2.26 -0.12
CA ILE A 47 -0.01 -2.51 -1.04
C ILE A 47 -0.05 -1.51 -2.20
N TYR A 48 -1.21 -1.37 -2.84
CA TYR A 48 -1.40 -0.40 -3.91
C TYR A 48 -1.10 1.04 -3.45
N GLY A 49 -1.65 1.46 -2.31
CA GLY A 49 -1.37 2.78 -1.75
C GLY A 49 0.12 3.02 -1.45
N ILE A 50 0.84 1.99 -0.99
CA ILE A 50 2.29 2.06 -0.72
C ILE A 50 3.09 2.18 -2.03
N GLN A 51 2.72 1.42 -3.07
CA GLN A 51 3.35 1.45 -4.39
C GLN A 51 3.08 2.73 -5.18
N GLU A 52 1.93 3.37 -4.96
CA GLU A 52 1.66 4.70 -5.51
C GLU A 52 2.33 5.79 -4.66
N ALA A 53 2.58 5.51 -3.38
CA ALA A 53 3.19 6.46 -2.45
C ALA A 53 4.69 6.69 -2.67
N ASN A 54 5.39 5.71 -3.16
CA ASN A 54 6.64 5.96 -3.84
C ASN A 54 6.54 5.06 -5.03
N LYS A 55 6.89 5.52 -6.23
CA LYS A 55 7.29 4.58 -7.27
C LYS A 55 8.57 3.90 -6.75
N ILE A 56 8.40 2.89 -5.89
CA ILE A 56 9.47 2.16 -5.23
C ILE A 56 10.39 1.58 -6.32
N GLU A 57 9.80 1.23 -7.45
CA GLU A 57 10.45 0.71 -8.66
C GLU A 57 11.36 1.73 -9.37
N ASP A 58 11.06 3.03 -9.30
CA ASP A 58 11.82 4.05 -10.06
C ASP A 58 13.01 4.63 -9.24
N GLU A 59 13.04 4.46 -7.91
CA GLU A 59 14.02 5.13 -7.04
C GLU A 59 14.90 4.22 -6.16
N HIS A 60 14.53 2.96 -5.95
CA HIS A 60 15.31 2.05 -5.10
C HIS A 60 15.62 0.73 -5.80
N ASP A 61 16.91 0.41 -5.98
CA ASP A 61 17.29 -0.93 -6.43
C ASP A 61 16.86 -1.99 -5.39
N LEU A 62 16.60 -3.21 -5.86
CA LEU A 62 16.16 -4.30 -5.02
C LEU A 62 17.13 -4.56 -3.84
N ALA A 63 18.43 -4.38 -4.06
CA ALA A 63 19.44 -4.60 -3.02
C ALA A 63 19.35 -3.56 -1.89
N THR A 64 18.90 -2.34 -2.18
CA THR A 64 18.65 -1.27 -1.21
C THR A 64 17.42 -1.59 -0.37
N ILE A 65 16.37 -2.11 -1.00
CA ILE A 65 15.15 -2.57 -0.32
C ILE A 65 15.46 -3.73 0.62
N GLU A 66 16.18 -4.75 0.12
CA GLU A 66 16.61 -5.91 0.90
C GLU A 66 17.51 -5.52 2.08
N ARG A 67 18.48 -4.64 1.86
CA ARG A 67 19.34 -4.11 2.93
C ARG A 67 18.53 -3.39 3.99
N THR A 68 17.63 -2.50 3.59
CA THR A 68 16.76 -1.76 4.50
C THR A 68 15.91 -2.71 5.35
N TYR A 69 15.41 -3.79 4.75
CA TYR A 69 14.68 -4.83 5.48
C TYR A 69 15.54 -5.49 6.56
N VAL A 70 16.76 -5.93 6.20
CA VAL A 70 17.68 -6.58 7.14
C VAL A 70 18.11 -5.64 8.25
N GLU A 71 18.44 -4.39 7.92
CA GLU A 71 18.82 -3.36 8.89
C GLU A 71 17.69 -3.04 9.87
N SER A 72 16.43 -3.04 9.40
CA SER A 72 15.27 -2.70 10.22
C SER A 72 14.75 -3.87 11.07
N THR A 73 14.93 -5.11 10.61
CA THR A 73 14.33 -6.31 11.24
C THR A 73 15.35 -7.25 11.88
N GLY A 74 16.63 -7.13 11.53
CA GLY A 74 17.69 -8.05 11.96
C GLY A 74 17.61 -9.44 11.34
N THR A 75 16.71 -9.68 10.38
CA THR A 75 16.49 -10.99 9.75
C THR A 75 16.32 -10.86 8.24
N TRP A 76 16.54 -11.96 7.50
CA TRP A 76 16.20 -12.02 6.08
C TRP A 76 14.71 -12.31 5.89
N PRO A 77 14.07 -11.80 4.82
CA PRO A 77 12.67 -12.12 4.55
C PRO A 77 12.50 -13.62 4.35
N ALA A 78 11.58 -14.24 5.10
CA ALA A 78 11.28 -15.67 4.95
C ALA A 78 10.46 -15.97 3.69
N THR A 79 9.89 -14.94 3.07
CA THR A 79 9.06 -15.01 1.87
C THR A 79 9.50 -13.92 0.91
N SER A 80 9.80 -14.31 -0.33
CA SER A 80 9.90 -13.39 -1.46
C SER A 80 8.50 -13.31 -2.06
N ILE A 81 7.83 -12.16 -1.91
CA ILE A 81 6.61 -11.91 -2.66
C ILE A 81 7.10 -11.52 -4.08
N PRO A 82 6.83 -12.32 -5.11
CA PRO A 82 7.19 -11.95 -6.47
C PRO A 82 6.39 -10.69 -6.83
N PHE A 83 7.13 -9.63 -7.17
CA PHE A 83 6.59 -8.36 -7.64
C PHE A 83 5.94 -8.52 -9.01
#